data_AF-A0A3B7QXI5-F1
#
_entry.id   AF-A0A3B7QXI5-F1
#
_cell.length_a   1.000
_cell.length_b   1.000
_cell.length_c   1.000
_cell.angle_alpha   90.00
_cell.angle_beta   90.00
_cell.angle_gamma   90.00
#
_symmetry.space_group_name_H-M   'P 1'
#
loop_
_entity.id
_entity.type
_entity.pdbx_description
1 polymer ?
#
loop_
_entity_poly.entity_id
_entity_poly.type
_entity_poly.pdbx_seq_one_letter_code
_entity_poly.pdbx_strand_id
1 'polypeptide(L)'
;MLLGAASSSAQQNPSPGGGFMALFRPRHEPATLPRKAVYFIDGKLAERTAATQLAPDSIDEISALRDAEAAALLQREGLSSSLLWPMSPVVVLITTRQNAEQPAVRAFLARHRPATHPGLDAQLYASTKQLYEKFITGQPLTEQELAGRLLYIDQQAATPAQLRALTAARFKGVSVITGHPELLQTYGEQGRNGIIRVYTK
;
A
#
# COMPACT_ATOMS: atom_id res chain seq x y z
N MET A 1 36.85 -11.26 -52.98
CA MET A 1 36.03 -10.29 -52.23
C MET A 1 34.67 -10.92 -51.98
N LEU A 2 34.37 -11.32 -50.74
CA LEU A 2 33.03 -11.65 -50.26
C LEU A 2 33.07 -11.48 -48.74
N LEU A 3 32.58 -10.33 -48.28
CA LEU A 3 32.41 -9.98 -46.87
C LEU A 3 31.12 -10.62 -46.37
N GLY A 4 31.23 -11.57 -45.43
CA GLY A 4 30.10 -12.11 -44.69
C GLY A 4 29.80 -11.24 -43.48
N ALA A 5 28.63 -10.60 -43.47
CA ALA A 5 28.14 -9.82 -42.35
C ALA A 5 27.49 -10.75 -41.30
N ALA A 6 28.02 -10.73 -40.07
CA ALA A 6 27.41 -11.37 -38.92
C ALA A 6 26.36 -10.42 -38.31
N SER A 7 25.08 -10.79 -38.41
CA SER A 7 23.99 -10.10 -37.73
C SER A 7 23.92 -10.55 -36.27
N SER A 8 24.38 -9.70 -35.36
CA SER A 8 24.24 -9.88 -33.92
C SER A 8 22.84 -9.43 -33.49
N SER A 9 21.94 -10.38 -33.22
CA SER A 9 20.64 -10.12 -32.61
C SER A 9 20.82 -9.77 -31.14
N ALA A 10 20.67 -8.49 -30.81
CA ALA A 10 20.64 -8.01 -29.44
C ALA A 10 19.42 -8.59 -28.71
N GLN A 11 19.70 -9.43 -27.71
CA GLN A 11 18.72 -9.99 -26.78
C GLN A 11 18.16 -8.85 -25.92
N GLN A 12 16.91 -8.46 -26.19
CA GLN A 12 16.17 -7.52 -25.36
C GLN A 12 15.97 -8.13 -23.97
N ASN A 13 16.58 -7.52 -22.96
CA ASN A 13 16.28 -7.80 -21.56
C ASN A 13 14.82 -7.44 -21.29
N PRO A 14 13.97 -8.38 -20.83
CA PRO A 14 12.63 -8.04 -20.39
C PRO A 14 12.73 -7.12 -19.17
N SER A 15 12.01 -6.00 -19.21
CA SER A 15 11.81 -5.13 -18.05
C SER A 15 11.34 -5.96 -16.85
N PRO A 16 11.89 -5.75 -15.64
CA PRO A 16 11.46 -6.47 -14.44
C PRO A 16 9.97 -6.19 -14.20
N GLY A 17 9.16 -7.23 -14.33
CA GLY A 17 7.72 -7.18 -14.07
C GLY A 17 7.50 -6.91 -12.58
N GLY A 18 7.02 -5.71 -12.27
CA GLY A 18 6.79 -5.26 -10.90
C GLY A 18 5.73 -6.13 -10.22
N GLY A 19 6.12 -6.89 -9.22
CA GLY A 19 5.16 -7.47 -8.29
C GLY A 19 4.88 -6.55 -7.11
N PHE A 20 3.93 -6.98 -6.31
CA PHE A 20 3.09 -6.05 -5.55
C PHE A 20 3.38 -6.14 -4.06
N MET A 21 3.51 -4.98 -3.41
CA MET A 21 3.80 -4.87 -1.98
C MET A 21 2.71 -4.02 -1.31
N ALA A 22 1.75 -4.64 -0.64
CA ALA A 22 0.87 -3.90 0.26
C ALA A 22 1.62 -3.67 1.58
N LEU A 23 1.78 -2.43 2.06
CA LEU A 23 2.44 -2.11 3.32
C LEU A 23 1.50 -1.31 4.22
N PHE A 24 1.14 -1.88 5.37
CA PHE A 24 0.38 -1.19 6.42
C PHE A 24 1.29 -0.88 7.61
N ARG A 25 1.28 0.36 8.11
CA ARG A 25 2.04 0.80 9.29
C ARG A 25 1.09 1.41 10.33
N PRO A 26 1.20 1.09 11.64
CA PRO A 26 0.48 1.77 12.70
C PRO A 26 0.99 3.19 12.86
N ARG A 27 0.04 4.12 12.75
CA ARG A 27 0.22 5.53 13.09
C ARG A 27 0.12 5.68 14.60
N HIS A 28 1.24 5.59 15.29
CA HIS A 28 1.36 6.14 16.64
C HIS A 28 2.22 7.40 16.71
N GLU A 29 2.78 7.83 15.57
CA GLU A 29 3.22 9.21 15.41
C GLU A 29 2.05 9.99 14.80
N PRO A 30 1.63 11.13 15.38
CA PRO A 30 0.62 11.97 14.76
C PRO A 30 1.22 12.47 13.45
N ALA A 31 0.87 11.79 12.35
CA ALA A 31 1.30 12.17 11.02
C ALA A 31 0.88 13.63 10.84
N THR A 32 1.85 14.53 10.85
CA THR A 32 1.58 15.96 10.79
C THR A 32 1.05 16.22 9.40
N LEU A 33 -0.28 16.40 9.30
CA LEU A 33 -0.93 16.59 8.00
C LEU A 33 -0.32 17.82 7.30
N PRO A 34 0.06 17.69 6.01
CA PRO A 34 0.75 18.75 5.30
C PRO A 34 -0.06 20.05 5.30
N ARG A 35 0.54 21.15 5.77
CA ARG A 35 -0.18 22.44 5.91
C ARG A 35 -0.77 22.96 4.60
N LYS A 36 -0.17 22.58 3.48
CA LYS A 36 -0.53 22.99 2.13
C LYS A 36 -0.82 21.75 1.30
N ALA A 37 -2.06 21.29 1.38
CA ALA A 37 -2.58 20.16 0.63
C ALA A 37 -4.08 20.34 0.41
N VAL A 38 -4.62 19.66 -0.60
CA VAL A 38 -6.06 19.53 -0.80
C VAL A 38 -6.52 18.25 -0.11
N TYR A 39 -7.58 18.35 0.68
CA TYR A 39 -8.09 17.22 1.47
C TYR A 39 -9.38 16.71 0.88
N PHE A 40 -9.50 15.40 0.75
CA PHE A 40 -10.78 14.73 0.51
C PHE A 40 -11.06 13.82 1.70
N ILE A 41 -12.25 13.94 2.29
CA ILE A 41 -12.75 13.02 3.33
C ILE A 41 -13.93 12.28 2.72
N ASP A 42 -13.85 10.96 2.63
CA ASP A 42 -14.89 10.09 2.08
C ASP A 42 -15.32 10.52 0.66
N GLY A 43 -14.33 10.89 -0.16
CA GLY A 43 -14.54 11.32 -1.54
C GLY A 43 -15.11 12.72 -1.71
N LYS A 44 -15.26 13.50 -0.64
CA LYS A 44 -15.71 14.90 -0.69
C LYS A 44 -14.56 15.85 -0.35
N LEU A 45 -14.45 16.94 -1.10
CA LEU A 45 -13.51 18.02 -0.78
C LEU A 45 -13.77 18.53 0.65
N ALA A 46 -12.70 18.70 1.42
CA ALA A 46 -12.77 19.11 2.82
C ALA A 46 -11.69 20.15 3.15
N GLU A 47 -11.96 20.93 4.19
CA GLU A 47 -10.94 21.80 4.77
C GLU A 47 -9.94 20.99 5.62
N ARG A 48 -8.72 21.52 5.77
CA ARG A 48 -7.69 20.93 6.63
C ARG A 48 -8.16 20.79 8.09
N THR A 49 -8.93 21.76 8.58
CA THR A 49 -9.50 21.77 9.93
C THR A 49 -10.35 20.53 10.19
N ALA A 50 -11.25 20.20 9.25
CA ALA A 50 -12.06 18.99 9.32
C ALA A 50 -11.19 17.72 9.37
N ALA A 51 -10.14 17.64 8.52
CA ALA A 51 -9.22 16.51 8.52
C ALA A 51 -8.46 16.35 9.85
N THR A 52 -8.07 17.45 10.50
CA THR A 52 -7.36 17.42 11.78
C THR A 52 -8.26 17.14 12.99
N GLN A 53 -9.57 17.31 12.85
CA GLN A 53 -10.55 17.06 13.93
C GLN A 53 -11.09 15.63 13.93
N LEU A 54 -10.77 14.83 12.91
CA LEU A 54 -11.15 13.42 12.89
C LEU A 54 -10.50 12.67 14.07
N ALA A 55 -11.31 11.92 14.80
CA ALA A 55 -10.81 11.00 15.81
C ALA A 55 -9.91 9.96 15.12
N PRO A 56 -8.69 9.70 15.62
CA PRO A 56 -7.80 8.72 14.99
C PRO A 56 -8.44 7.35 14.78
N ASP A 57 -9.28 6.92 15.73
CA ASP A 57 -9.98 5.63 15.70
C ASP A 57 -11.18 5.59 14.72
N SER A 58 -11.62 6.73 14.19
CA SER A 58 -12.67 6.77 13.16
C SER A 58 -12.11 6.66 11.75
N ILE A 59 -10.79 6.74 11.58
CA ILE A 59 -10.12 6.71 10.28
C ILE A 59 -9.84 5.26 9.89
N ASP A 60 -10.26 4.90 8.68
CA ASP A 60 -9.94 3.62 8.06
C ASP A 60 -8.59 3.70 7.33
N GLU A 61 -8.44 4.72 6.50
CA GLU A 61 -7.27 4.89 5.65
C GLU A 61 -6.95 6.38 5.45
N ILE A 62 -5.65 6.70 5.33
CA ILE A 62 -5.23 7.97 4.73
C ILE A 62 -4.16 7.66 3.70
N SER A 63 -4.42 8.08 2.47
CA SER A 63 -3.52 8.02 1.33
C SER A 63 -3.08 9.43 0.94
N ALA A 64 -1.83 9.59 0.53
CA ALA A 64 -1.29 10.88 0.10
C ALA A 64 -0.76 10.77 -1.33
N LEU A 65 -1.33 11.56 -2.24
CA LEU A 65 -0.91 11.65 -3.63
C LEU A 65 -0.01 12.84 -3.82
N ARG A 66 0.97 12.72 -4.71
CA ARG A 66 1.95 13.77 -4.99
C ARG A 66 2.09 14.00 -6.49
N ASP A 67 2.60 15.17 -6.85
CA ASP A 67 3.05 15.50 -8.19
C ASP A 67 2.01 15.18 -9.28
N ALA A 68 2.33 14.33 -10.24
CA ALA A 68 1.48 14.00 -11.37
C ALA A 68 0.14 13.37 -10.96
N GLU A 69 0.14 12.52 -9.94
CA GLU A 69 -1.08 11.85 -9.44
C GLU A 69 -2.01 12.85 -8.76
N ALA A 70 -1.44 13.73 -7.93
CA ALA A 70 -2.18 14.81 -7.29
C ALA A 70 -2.75 15.78 -8.34
N ALA A 71 -1.94 16.18 -9.32
CA ALA A 71 -2.37 17.06 -10.41
C ALA A 71 -3.51 16.44 -11.24
N ALA A 72 -3.39 15.16 -11.59
CA ALA A 72 -4.41 14.42 -12.34
C ALA A 72 -5.74 14.34 -11.57
N LEU A 73 -5.69 14.10 -10.25
CA LEU A 73 -6.88 14.12 -9.41
C LEU A 73 -7.54 15.50 -9.41
N LEU A 74 -6.77 16.55 -9.13
CA LEU A 74 -7.29 17.92 -9.05
C LEU A 74 -7.96 18.34 -10.37
N GLN A 75 -7.32 18.04 -11.51
CA GLN A 75 -7.89 18.33 -12.83
C GLN A 75 -9.23 17.61 -13.06
N ARG A 76 -9.34 16.33 -12.68
CA ARG A 76 -10.59 15.55 -12.82
C ARG A 76 -11.72 16.09 -11.95
N GLU A 77 -11.40 16.60 -10.78
CA GLU A 77 -12.34 17.24 -9.87
C GLU A 77 -12.61 18.72 -10.22
N GLY A 78 -12.06 19.22 -11.33
CA GLY A 78 -12.23 20.61 -11.76
C GLY A 78 -11.54 21.63 -10.85
N LEU A 79 -10.56 21.20 -10.05
CA LEU A 79 -9.80 22.03 -9.13
C LEU A 79 -8.50 22.51 -9.78
N SER A 80 -8.22 23.82 -9.66
CA SER A 80 -6.98 24.37 -10.20
C SER A 80 -5.79 24.02 -9.31
N SER A 81 -4.76 23.42 -9.91
CA SER A 81 -3.46 23.19 -9.27
C SER A 81 -2.68 24.50 -9.03
N SER A 82 -3.10 25.62 -9.63
CA SER A 82 -2.47 26.94 -9.41
C SER A 82 -2.52 27.39 -7.95
N LEU A 83 -3.46 26.86 -7.15
CA LEU A 83 -3.54 27.08 -5.71
C LEU A 83 -2.33 26.54 -4.93
N LEU A 84 -1.53 25.68 -5.55
CA LEU A 84 -0.41 25.00 -4.90
C LEU A 84 0.97 25.46 -5.42
N TRP A 85 1.03 26.33 -6.43
CA TRP A 85 2.27 26.91 -6.95
C TRP A 85 2.99 27.77 -5.90
N PRO A 86 4.34 27.75 -5.79
CA PRO A 86 5.33 27.03 -6.60
C PRO A 86 5.60 25.59 -6.15
N MET A 87 4.76 25.00 -5.31
CA MET A 87 5.01 23.68 -4.75
C MET A 87 4.37 22.58 -5.58
N SER A 88 4.97 21.38 -5.52
CA SER A 88 4.35 20.16 -5.98
C SER A 88 2.98 19.97 -5.31
N PRO A 89 1.91 19.70 -6.09
CA PRO A 89 0.60 19.49 -5.52
C PRO A 89 0.60 18.25 -4.63
N VAL A 90 -0.05 18.36 -3.47
CA VAL A 90 -0.27 17.24 -2.54
C VAL A 90 -1.76 17.14 -2.30
N VAL A 91 -2.31 15.94 -2.52
CA VAL A 91 -3.70 15.61 -2.19
C VAL A 91 -3.70 14.56 -1.10
N VAL A 92 -4.47 14.79 -0.04
CA VAL A 92 -4.65 13.83 1.06
C VAL A 92 -6.05 13.27 0.96
N LEU A 93 -6.15 11.96 0.76
CA LEU A 93 -7.39 11.20 0.74
C LEU A 93 -7.56 10.53 2.09
N ILE A 94 -8.64 10.85 2.80
CA ILE A 94 -9.01 10.25 4.08
C ILE A 94 -10.29 9.47 3.88
N THR A 95 -10.31 8.23 4.35
CA THR A 95 -11.50 7.38 4.39
C THR A 95 -11.81 7.05 5.83
N THR A 96 -13.04 7.30 6.27
CA THR A 96 -13.51 6.97 7.61
C THR A 96 -14.08 5.55 7.65
N ARG A 97 -13.96 4.86 8.79
CA ARG A 97 -14.47 3.49 8.98
C ARG A 97 -15.97 3.41 8.73
N GLN A 98 -16.73 4.44 9.10
CA GLN A 98 -18.18 4.49 8.89
C GLN A 98 -18.55 4.53 7.40
N ASN A 99 -17.71 5.14 6.56
CA ASN A 99 -18.04 5.38 5.15
C ASN A 99 -17.19 4.53 4.17
N ALA A 100 -16.22 3.76 4.65
CA ALA A 100 -15.30 2.97 3.83
C ALA A 100 -16.01 2.03 2.84
N GLU A 101 -17.11 1.41 3.27
CA GLU A 101 -17.89 0.47 2.46
C GLU A 101 -18.96 1.14 1.60
N GLN A 102 -19.15 2.46 1.70
CA GLN A 102 -20.16 3.14 0.90
C GLN A 102 -19.80 3.07 -0.60
N PRO A 103 -20.76 2.72 -1.49
CA PRO A 103 -20.50 2.60 -2.92
C PRO A 103 -19.87 3.86 -3.54
N ALA A 104 -20.31 5.05 -3.12
CA ALA A 104 -19.78 6.32 -3.61
C ALA A 104 -18.30 6.53 -3.22
N VAL A 105 -17.93 6.18 -1.97
CA VAL A 105 -16.55 6.27 -1.48
C VAL A 105 -15.67 5.28 -2.22
N ARG A 106 -16.13 4.03 -2.36
CA ARG A 106 -15.40 3.00 -3.13
C ARG A 106 -15.20 3.39 -4.59
N ALA A 107 -16.23 3.92 -5.24
CA ALA A 107 -16.15 4.40 -6.63
C ALA A 107 -15.21 5.60 -6.77
N PHE A 108 -15.21 6.53 -5.81
CA PHE A 108 -14.23 7.61 -5.78
C PHE A 108 -12.81 7.06 -5.64
N LEU A 109 -12.55 6.22 -4.65
CA LEU A 109 -11.22 5.63 -4.42
C LEU A 109 -10.75 4.82 -5.63
N ALA A 110 -11.62 4.05 -6.28
CA ALA A 110 -11.27 3.28 -7.49
C ALA A 110 -10.87 4.16 -8.68
N ARG A 111 -11.45 5.37 -8.79
CA ARG A 111 -11.13 6.33 -9.86
C ARG A 111 -9.85 7.14 -9.60
N HIS A 112 -9.55 7.41 -8.33
CA HIS A 112 -8.59 8.44 -7.93
C HIS A 112 -7.40 7.95 -7.14
N ARG A 113 -7.47 6.74 -6.55
CA ARG A 113 -6.22 6.11 -6.19
C ARG A 113 -5.42 6.00 -7.47
N PRO A 114 -4.13 6.39 -7.46
CA PRO A 114 -3.20 5.79 -8.39
C PRO A 114 -3.53 4.30 -8.36
N ALA A 115 -3.39 3.61 -9.47
CA ALA A 115 -3.13 2.20 -9.34
C ALA A 115 -1.80 2.16 -8.56
N THR A 116 -1.84 2.24 -7.22
CA THR A 116 -0.63 2.39 -6.42
C THR A 116 0.22 1.17 -6.68
N HIS A 117 -0.44 0.10 -7.14
CA HIS A 117 0.06 -1.05 -7.84
C HIS A 117 -1.00 -1.51 -8.88
N PRO A 118 -0.90 -1.21 -10.19
CA PRO A 118 -1.78 -1.83 -11.19
C PRO A 118 -1.59 -3.34 -11.15
N GLY A 119 -2.54 -4.05 -10.53
CA GLY A 119 -2.47 -5.51 -10.30
C GLY A 119 -2.40 -5.96 -8.84
N LEU A 120 -2.44 -5.06 -7.84
CA LEU A 120 -2.70 -5.48 -6.46
C LEU A 120 -4.13 -5.98 -6.35
N ASP A 121 -4.27 -7.28 -6.26
CA ASP A 121 -5.54 -7.98 -6.10
C ASP A 121 -6.30 -7.44 -4.86
N ALA A 122 -7.58 -7.13 -5.01
CA ALA A 122 -8.42 -6.64 -3.91
C ALA A 122 -8.45 -7.61 -2.71
N GLN A 123 -8.33 -8.91 -2.97
CA GLN A 123 -8.18 -9.97 -1.97
C GLN A 123 -6.83 -9.88 -1.25
N LEU A 124 -5.74 -9.57 -1.95
CA LEU A 124 -4.43 -9.36 -1.32
C LEU A 124 -4.45 -8.15 -0.38
N TYR A 125 -5.09 -7.06 -0.81
CA TYR A 125 -5.30 -5.89 0.04
C TYR A 125 -6.12 -6.24 1.30
N ALA A 126 -7.28 -6.87 1.12
CA ALA A 126 -8.17 -7.25 2.22
C ALA A 126 -7.49 -8.18 3.22
N SER A 127 -6.76 -9.21 2.73
CA SER A 127 -6.01 -10.13 3.58
C SER A 127 -4.87 -9.44 4.34
N THR A 128 -4.16 -8.51 3.71
CA THR A 128 -3.11 -7.72 4.39
C THR A 128 -3.71 -6.82 5.48
N LYS A 129 -4.84 -6.17 5.20
CA LYS A 129 -5.56 -5.34 6.17
C LYS A 129 -6.03 -6.17 7.36
N GLN A 130 -6.60 -7.35 7.14
CA GLN A 130 -7.02 -8.26 8.20
C GLN A 130 -5.84 -8.68 9.09
N LEU A 131 -4.69 -9.04 8.51
CA LEU A 131 -3.48 -9.37 9.29
C LEU A 131 -3.03 -8.19 10.14
N TYR A 132 -3.00 -6.99 9.55
CA TYR A 132 -2.64 -5.76 10.24
C TYR A 132 -3.54 -5.50 11.46
N GLU A 133 -4.86 -5.60 11.28
CA GLU A 133 -5.85 -5.42 12.36
C GLU A 133 -5.66 -6.41 13.50
N LYS A 134 -5.35 -7.67 13.18
CA LYS A 134 -5.07 -8.69 14.21
C LYS A 134 -3.83 -8.36 15.03
N PHE A 135 -2.75 -7.90 14.39
CA PHE A 135 -1.55 -7.51 15.12
C PHE A 135 -1.78 -6.34 16.09
N ILE A 136 -2.55 -5.33 15.68
CA ILE A 136 -2.83 -4.16 16.55
C ILE A 136 -3.84 -4.47 17.66
N THR A 137 -4.77 -5.40 17.43
CA THR A 137 -5.77 -5.82 18.42
C THR A 137 -5.30 -6.98 19.30
N GLY A 138 -4.15 -7.57 19.01
CA GLY A 138 -3.63 -8.75 19.72
C GLY A 138 -4.42 -10.03 19.46
N GLN A 139 -5.20 -10.08 18.38
CA GLN A 139 -5.91 -11.30 17.99
C GLN A 139 -4.93 -12.34 17.45
N PRO A 140 -5.13 -13.64 17.77
CA PRO A 140 -4.25 -14.69 17.28
C PRO A 140 -4.37 -14.88 15.76
N LEU A 141 -3.23 -15.14 15.12
CA LEU A 141 -3.14 -15.56 13.72
C LEU A 141 -3.35 -17.07 13.60
N THR A 142 -4.17 -17.49 12.64
CA THR A 142 -4.45 -18.90 12.33
C THR A 142 -3.50 -19.45 11.26
N GLU A 143 -3.37 -20.77 11.16
CA GLU A 143 -2.59 -21.40 10.08
C GLU A 143 -3.15 -21.07 8.68
N GLN A 144 -4.48 -21.00 8.56
CA GLN A 144 -5.15 -20.63 7.31
C GLN A 144 -4.76 -19.22 6.84
N GLU A 145 -4.61 -18.27 7.77
CA GLU A 145 -4.21 -16.90 7.46
C GLU A 145 -2.74 -16.81 7.04
N LEU A 146 -1.88 -17.67 7.59
CA LEU A 146 -0.49 -17.77 7.15
C LEU A 146 -0.38 -18.46 5.79
N ALA A 147 -1.28 -19.39 5.48
CA ALA A 147 -1.40 -20.09 4.19
C ALA A 147 -0.08 -20.67 3.68
N GLY A 148 0.80 -21.12 4.58
CA GLY A 148 2.11 -21.66 4.23
C GLY A 148 3.06 -20.64 3.57
N ARG A 149 2.86 -19.34 3.81
CA ARG A 149 3.76 -18.27 3.34
C ARG A 149 5.06 -18.27 4.13
N LEU A 150 6.13 -17.81 3.50
CA LEU A 150 7.36 -17.48 4.20
C LEU A 150 7.11 -16.32 5.16
N LEU A 151 7.72 -16.38 6.34
CA LEU A 151 7.53 -15.38 7.38
C LEU A 151 8.84 -14.68 7.67
N TYR A 152 8.81 -13.36 7.73
CA TYR A 152 9.96 -12.55 8.11
C TYR A 152 9.54 -11.53 9.18
N ILE A 153 10.38 -11.38 10.20
CA ILE A 153 10.30 -10.28 11.17
C ILE A 153 11.60 -9.50 11.04
N ASP A 154 11.52 -8.23 10.66
CA ASP A 154 12.68 -7.36 10.46
C ASP A 154 13.77 -7.98 9.57
N GLN A 155 13.33 -8.53 8.43
CA GLN A 155 14.17 -9.19 7.42
C GLN A 155 14.82 -10.51 7.87
N GLN A 156 14.56 -10.98 9.08
CA GLN A 156 14.98 -12.29 9.55
C GLN A 156 13.87 -13.32 9.38
N ALA A 157 14.22 -14.52 8.90
CA ALA A 157 13.27 -15.61 8.77
C ALA A 157 12.66 -15.96 10.14
N ALA A 158 11.35 -16.15 10.16
CA ALA A 158 10.59 -16.39 11.39
C ALA A 158 9.72 -17.64 11.28
N THR A 159 9.36 -18.18 12.44
CA THR A 159 8.38 -19.27 12.59
C THR A 159 6.98 -18.72 12.87
N PRO A 160 5.91 -19.51 12.62
CA PRO A 160 4.56 -19.14 13.02
C PRO A 160 4.44 -18.81 14.52
N ALA A 161 5.17 -19.54 15.38
CA ALA A 161 5.19 -19.28 16.81
C ALA A 161 5.81 -17.91 17.16
N GLN A 162 6.94 -17.56 16.54
CA GLN A 162 7.56 -16.24 16.74
C GLN A 162 6.66 -15.09 16.24
N LEU A 163 5.98 -15.29 15.11
CA LEU A 163 5.05 -14.31 14.57
C LEU A 163 3.83 -14.09 15.48
N ARG A 164 3.26 -15.17 16.02
CA ARG A 164 2.12 -15.11 16.96
C ARG A 164 2.48 -14.53 18.32
N ALA A 165 3.74 -14.66 18.73
CA ALA A 165 4.24 -14.07 19.97
C ALA A 165 4.43 -12.53 19.87
N LEU A 166 4.27 -11.95 18.67
CA LEU A 166 4.42 -10.52 18.47
C LEU A 166 3.25 -9.75 19.09
N THR A 167 3.56 -8.82 19.99
CA THR A 167 2.56 -7.96 20.63
C THR A 167 2.32 -6.68 19.86
N ALA A 168 1.14 -6.08 20.01
CA ALA A 168 0.81 -4.76 19.45
C ALA A 168 1.83 -3.67 19.85
N ALA A 169 2.42 -3.78 21.04
CA ALA A 169 3.45 -2.86 21.51
C ALA A 169 4.70 -2.85 20.62
N ARG A 170 5.10 -4.01 20.08
CA ARG A 170 6.28 -4.17 19.23
C ARG A 170 5.98 -4.03 17.73
N PHE A 171 4.71 -4.15 17.33
CA PHE A 171 4.32 -4.12 15.93
C PHE A 171 4.43 -2.72 15.29
N LYS A 172 5.07 -2.63 14.12
CA LYS A 172 5.20 -1.43 13.27
C LYS A 172 4.63 -1.63 11.87
N GLY A 173 4.25 -2.82 11.47
CA GLY A 173 3.55 -3.00 10.21
C GLY A 173 3.68 -4.38 9.63
N VAL A 174 2.86 -4.64 8.62
CA VAL A 174 2.85 -5.89 7.89
C VAL A 174 2.80 -5.61 6.40
N SER A 175 3.45 -6.48 5.64
CA SER A 175 3.36 -6.53 4.20
C SER A 175 3.18 -7.96 3.74
N VAL A 176 2.27 -8.15 2.78
CA VAL A 176 2.08 -9.43 2.11
C VAL A 176 2.44 -9.27 0.65
N ILE A 177 3.24 -10.20 0.15
CA ILE A 177 3.70 -10.26 -1.25
C ILE A 177 3.30 -11.64 -1.78
N THR A 178 2.52 -11.69 -2.85
CA THR A 178 2.12 -12.93 -3.54
C THR A 178 2.22 -12.76 -5.05
N GLY A 179 2.33 -13.88 -5.79
CA GLY A 179 2.27 -13.87 -7.25
C GLY A 179 3.44 -13.18 -7.97
N HIS A 180 4.50 -12.81 -7.26
CA HIS A 180 5.66 -12.13 -7.84
C HIS A 180 6.70 -13.17 -8.33
N PRO A 181 7.12 -13.16 -9.60
CA PRO A 181 8.08 -14.11 -10.14
C PRO A 181 9.42 -14.16 -9.38
N GLU A 182 9.87 -13.02 -8.85
CA GLU A 182 11.09 -12.91 -8.06
C GLU A 182 11.05 -13.75 -6.78
N LEU A 183 9.87 -14.09 -6.25
CA LEU A 183 9.76 -14.94 -5.07
C LEU A 183 10.21 -16.36 -5.38
N LEU A 184 9.82 -16.89 -6.54
CA LEU A 184 10.26 -18.22 -6.98
C LEU A 184 11.76 -18.21 -7.34
N GLN A 185 12.26 -17.11 -7.91
CA GLN A 185 13.69 -16.97 -8.23
C GLN A 185 14.56 -16.90 -6.97
N THR A 186 14.12 -16.15 -5.95
CA THR A 186 14.90 -15.89 -4.74
C THR A 186 14.75 -17.01 -3.71
N TYR A 187 13.55 -17.56 -3.55
CA TYR A 187 13.21 -18.49 -2.47
C TYR A 187 12.78 -19.87 -2.95
N GLY A 188 12.83 -20.14 -4.26
CA GLY A 188 12.43 -21.41 -4.85
C GLY A 188 10.96 -21.74 -4.57
N GLU A 189 10.67 -23.05 -4.45
CA GLU A 189 9.30 -23.53 -4.17
C GLU A 189 8.73 -23.01 -2.85
N GLN A 190 9.58 -22.67 -1.87
CA GLN A 190 9.10 -22.10 -0.61
C GLN A 190 8.46 -20.72 -0.81
N GLY A 191 8.89 -19.97 -1.84
CA GLY A 191 8.32 -18.67 -2.21
C GLY A 191 6.98 -18.75 -2.94
N ARG A 192 6.52 -19.94 -3.35
CA ARG A 192 5.31 -20.12 -4.19
C ARG A 192 4.05 -19.55 -3.57
N ASN A 193 3.90 -19.66 -2.25
CA ASN A 193 2.71 -19.17 -1.54
C ASN A 193 2.76 -17.67 -1.23
N GLY A 194 3.91 -17.04 -1.42
CA GLY A 194 4.15 -15.65 -1.03
C GLY A 194 4.92 -15.49 0.27
N ILE A 195 5.04 -14.24 0.70
CA ILE A 195 5.77 -13.83 1.89
C ILE A 195 4.91 -12.89 2.74
N ILE A 196 4.95 -13.10 4.05
CA ILE A 196 4.49 -12.14 5.07
C ILE A 196 5.74 -11.52 5.71
N ARG A 197 5.90 -10.21 5.58
CA ARG A 197 6.94 -9.42 6.25
C ARG A 197 6.31 -8.59 7.35
N VAL A 198 6.79 -8.74 8.57
CA VAL A 198 6.44 -7.91 9.71
C VAL A 198 7.61 -7.01 10.06
N TYR A 199 7.29 -5.76 10.34
CA TYR A 199 8.22 -4.75 10.80
C TYR A 199 7.93 -4.46 12.26
N THR A 200 8.96 -4.39 13.09
CA THR A 200 8.84 -4.00 14.50
C THR A 200 9.33 -2.57 14.74
N LYS A 201 8.99 -2.01 15.91
CA LYS A 201 9.33 -0.63 16.29
C LYS A 201 10.81 -0.46 16.62
#